data_AF-A0A2X2JCW9-F1
#
_entry.id   AF-A0A2X2JCW9-F1
#
_cell.length_a   1.000
_cell.length_b   1.000
_cell.length_c   1.000
_cell.angle_alpha   90.00
_cell.angle_beta   90.00
_cell.angle_gamma   90.00
#
_symmetry.space_group_name_H-M   'P 1'
#
loop_
_entity.id
_entity.type
_entity.pdbx_description
1 polymer ?
#
loop_
_entity_poly.entity_id
_entity_poly.type
_entity_poly.pdbx_seq_one_letter_code
_entity_poly.pdbx_strand_id
1 'polypeptide(L)'
;MGYGNQPYIVFKHTDIDRTHIHIVSTSVGIDGKKIPDDYDHPRSMAICRDLEQKYNLQKATEQEQKQANKVFKPMDYHKGDVKSQIASVVRHLPKYYSFSTMGSYNALLYLFNITAEEVKGELNGQTVS
;
A
#
# COMPACT_ATOMS: atom_id res chain seq x y z
N MET A 1 -3.37 -25.25 1.89
CA MET A 1 -4.51 -24.33 1.84
C MET A 1 -5.85 -25.04 1.61
N GLY A 2 -5.94 -26.14 0.85
CA GLY A 2 -7.20 -26.90 0.75
C GLY A 2 -8.15 -26.47 -0.38
N TYR A 3 -7.77 -25.47 -1.17
CA TYR A 3 -8.58 -24.93 -2.28
C TYR A 3 -8.34 -25.62 -3.64
N GLY A 4 -7.53 -26.68 -3.72
CA GLY A 4 -7.05 -27.23 -5.00
C GLY A 4 -8.13 -27.75 -5.96
N ASN A 5 -9.29 -28.15 -5.44
CA ASN A 5 -10.42 -28.66 -6.23
C ASN A 5 -11.62 -27.69 -6.24
N GLN A 6 -11.41 -26.43 -5.87
CA GLN A 6 -12.47 -25.43 -5.84
C GLN A 6 -12.65 -24.76 -7.20
N PRO A 7 -13.87 -24.34 -7.56
CA PRO A 7 -14.07 -23.43 -8.67
C PRO A 7 -13.42 -22.08 -8.35
N TYR A 8 -12.78 -21.46 -9.35
CA TYR A 8 -12.13 -20.17 -9.20
C TYR A 8 -12.31 -19.28 -10.42
N ILE A 9 -12.17 -17.97 -10.22
CA ILE A 9 -12.15 -16.96 -11.27
C ILE A 9 -10.83 -16.20 -11.19
N VAL A 10 -10.22 -15.94 -12.34
CA VAL A 10 -8.95 -15.23 -12.46
C VAL A 10 -9.17 -13.90 -13.18
N PHE A 11 -8.75 -12.81 -12.55
CA PHE A 11 -8.79 -11.46 -13.12
C PHE A 11 -7.39 -10.87 -13.17
N LYS A 12 -6.97 -10.41 -14.36
CA LYS A 12 -5.69 -9.72 -14.55
C LYS A 12 -5.92 -8.21 -14.57
N HIS A 13 -5.24 -7.49 -13.69
CA HIS A 13 -5.19 -6.03 -13.68
C HIS A 13 -4.00 -5.52 -14.49
N THR A 14 -4.26 -4.55 -15.36
CA THR A 14 -3.26 -3.86 -16.20
C THR A 14 -3.35 -2.34 -16.10
N ASP A 15 -4.16 -1.84 -15.18
CA ASP A 15 -4.49 -0.44 -14.96
C ASP A 15 -3.45 0.33 -14.13
N ILE A 16 -2.46 -0.37 -13.57
CA ILE A 16 -1.34 0.20 -12.82
C ILE A 16 -0.01 -0.41 -13.29
N ASP A 17 1.10 0.31 -13.07
CA ASP A 17 2.45 -0.10 -13.51
C ASP A 17 2.86 -1.51 -13.04
N ARG A 18 2.23 -2.03 -11.98
CA ARG A 18 2.38 -3.42 -11.55
C ARG A 18 1.26 -4.31 -12.11
N THR A 19 1.62 -5.21 -13.02
CA THR A 19 0.70 -6.29 -13.42
C THR A 19 0.50 -7.23 -12.23
N HIS A 20 -0.76 -7.40 -11.81
CA HIS A 20 -1.12 -8.34 -10.76
C HIS A 20 -2.42 -9.07 -11.12
N ILE A 21 -2.62 -10.24 -10.52
CA ILE A 21 -3.74 -11.12 -10.80
C ILE A 21 -4.50 -11.37 -9.50
N HIS A 22 -5.82 -11.22 -9.52
CA HIS A 22 -6.70 -11.72 -8.47
C HIS A 22 -7.21 -13.11 -8.83
N ILE A 23 -7.06 -14.06 -7.91
CA ILE A 23 -7.67 -15.39 -7.99
C ILE A 23 -8.70 -15.45 -6.87
N VAL A 24 -9.96 -15.65 -7.23
CA VAL A 24 -11.09 -15.69 -6.29
C VAL A 24 -11.70 -17.09 -6.33
N SER A 25 -11.96 -17.68 -5.17
CA SER A 25 -12.47 -19.05 -5.01
C SER A 25 -13.48 -19.12 -3.86
N THR A 26 -14.29 -20.17 -3.82
CA THR A 26 -15.20 -20.46 -2.71
C THR A 26 -14.46 -21.08 -1.51
N SER A 27 -14.88 -20.72 -0.29
CA SER A 27 -14.40 -21.32 0.97
C SER A 27 -15.26 -22.48 1.46
N VAL A 28 -16.19 -22.97 0.63
CA VAL A 28 -17.08 -24.09 0.92
C VAL A 28 -16.81 -25.19 -0.10
N GLY A 29 -16.54 -26.40 0.40
CA GLY A 29 -16.31 -27.59 -0.39
C GLY A 29 -17.54 -28.09 -1.13
N ILE A 30 -17.33 -29.00 -2.08
CA ILE A 30 -18.42 -29.68 -2.80
C ILE A 30 -19.31 -30.51 -1.87
N ASP A 31 -18.78 -30.90 -0.71
CA ASP A 31 -19.50 -31.56 0.38
C ASP A 31 -20.30 -30.60 1.26
N GLY A 32 -20.34 -29.30 0.92
CA GLY A 32 -21.03 -28.26 1.66
C GLY A 32 -20.33 -27.82 2.95
N LYS A 33 -19.12 -28.34 3.23
CA LYS A 33 -18.38 -28.00 4.45
C LYS A 33 -17.43 -26.84 4.21
N LYS A 34 -17.25 -26.00 5.24
CA LYS A 34 -16.23 -24.94 5.22
C LYS A 34 -14.84 -25.57 5.08
N ILE A 35 -14.03 -25.04 4.19
CA ILE A 35 -12.60 -25.38 4.09
C ILE A 35 -11.92 -24.83 5.36
N PRO A 36 -11.17 -25.66 6.11
CA PRO A 36 -10.48 -25.20 7.31
C PRO A 36 -9.50 -24.07 6.98
N ASP A 37 -9.73 -22.92 7.58
CA ASP A 37 -8.94 -21.69 7.44
C ASP A 37 -8.01 -21.44 8.64
N ASP A 38 -7.92 -22.41 9.55
CA ASP A 38 -7.02 -22.36 10.69
C ASP A 38 -5.57 -22.17 10.21
N TYR A 39 -4.91 -21.15 10.77
CA TYR A 39 -3.55 -20.80 10.44
C TYR A 39 -3.31 -20.53 8.94
N ASP A 40 -4.34 -20.09 8.19
CA ASP A 40 -4.19 -19.80 6.75
C ASP A 40 -3.18 -18.70 6.46
N HIS A 41 -3.08 -17.68 7.31
CA HIS A 41 -2.07 -16.63 7.15
C HIS A 41 -0.63 -17.17 7.21
N PRO A 42 -0.17 -17.84 8.29
CA PRO A 42 1.18 -18.39 8.32
C PRO A 42 1.41 -19.49 7.27
N ARG A 43 0.41 -20.32 6.96
CA ARG A 43 0.51 -21.36 5.92
C ARG A 43 0.66 -20.76 4.52
N SER A 44 -0.11 -19.72 4.19
CA SER A 44 -0.01 -19.03 2.91
C SER A 44 1.35 -18.33 2.77
N MET A 45 1.85 -17.70 3.84
CA MET A 45 3.18 -17.10 3.84
C MET A 45 4.31 -18.13 3.68
N ALA A 46 4.20 -19.31 4.28
CA ALA A 46 5.15 -20.40 4.07
C ALA A 46 5.16 -20.86 2.60
N ILE A 47 3.98 -21.08 2.01
CA ILE A 47 3.84 -21.44 0.59
C ILE A 47 4.41 -20.34 -0.32
N CYS A 48 4.17 -19.06 -0.04
CA CYS A 48 4.77 -17.96 -0.80
C CYS A 48 6.30 -18.03 -0.79
N ARG A 49 6.91 -18.25 0.38
CA ARG A 49 8.38 -18.38 0.51
C ARG A 49 8.92 -19.60 -0.24
N ASP A 50 8.22 -20.73 -0.19
CA ASP A 50 8.60 -21.94 -0.92
C ASP A 50 8.53 -21.70 -2.44
N LEU A 51 7.52 -20.98 -2.93
CA LEU A 51 7.39 -20.60 -4.34
C LEU A 51 8.50 -19.62 -4.75
N GLU A 52 8.82 -18.64 -3.90
CA GLU A 52 9.94 -17.72 -4.13
C GLU A 52 11.25 -18.49 -4.32
N GLN A 53 11.56 -19.47 -3.47
CA GLN A 53 12.76 -20.29 -3.59
C GLN A 53 12.71 -21.21 -4.82
N LYS A 54 11.59 -21.91 -5.02
CA LYS A 54 11.43 -22.89 -6.11
C LYS A 54 11.59 -22.26 -7.50
N TYR A 55 11.08 -21.04 -7.68
CA TYR A 55 11.11 -20.33 -8.95
C TYR A 55 12.13 -19.18 -8.99
N ASN A 56 13.01 -19.08 -7.99
CA ASN A 56 14.02 -18.03 -7.86
C ASN A 56 13.44 -16.60 -8.03
N LEU A 57 12.30 -16.34 -7.37
CA LEU A 57 11.61 -15.04 -7.41
C LEU A 57 12.21 -14.08 -6.38
N GLN A 58 12.01 -12.78 -6.61
CA GLN A 58 12.36 -11.76 -5.61
C GLN A 58 11.48 -11.92 -4.37
N LYS A 59 12.11 -11.93 -3.19
CA LYS A 59 11.41 -12.02 -1.91
C LYS A 59 10.59 -10.76 -1.65
N ALA A 60 9.32 -10.93 -1.32
CA ALA A 60 8.43 -9.80 -1.03
C ALA A 60 8.90 -8.96 0.17
N THR A 61 9.50 -9.60 1.18
CA THR A 61 10.01 -8.93 2.40
C THR A 61 11.11 -7.91 2.11
N GLU A 62 11.93 -8.12 1.07
CA GLU A 62 12.98 -7.19 0.68
C GLU A 62 12.40 -5.93 0.00
N GLN A 63 11.24 -6.04 -0.66
CA GLN A 63 10.56 -4.90 -1.28
C GLN A 63 9.89 -3.99 -0.24
N GLU A 64 9.32 -4.55 0.84
CA GLU A 64 8.78 -3.75 1.96
C GLU A 64 9.88 -2.91 2.63
N GLN A 65 11.06 -3.50 2.86
CA GLN A 65 12.21 -2.78 3.39
C GLN A 65 12.75 -1.72 2.41
N LYS A 66 12.74 -1.99 1.10
CA LYS A 66 13.14 -1.01 0.07
C LYS A 66 12.14 0.14 -0.07
N GLN A 67 10.84 -0.10 0.12
CA GLN A 67 9.82 0.97 0.12
C GLN A 67 9.93 1.88 1.35
N ALA A 68 10.31 1.35 2.52
CA ALA A 68 10.62 2.16 3.69
C ALA A 68 11.83 3.10 3.48
N ASN A 69 12.73 2.72 2.56
CA ASN A 69 13.90 3.51 2.15
C ASN A 69 13.63 4.40 0.93
N LYS A 70 12.38 4.78 0.62
CA LYS A 70 12.11 5.82 -0.36
C LYS A 70 12.63 7.17 0.16
N VAL A 71 13.90 7.39 -0.14
CA VAL A 71 14.65 8.63 0.04
C VAL A 71 13.78 9.79 -0.40
N PHE A 72 13.66 10.78 0.48
CA PHE A 72 13.11 12.11 0.28
C PHE A 72 13.52 12.69 -1.09
N LYS A 73 12.69 12.48 -2.12
CA LYS A 73 12.87 13.08 -3.44
C LYS A 73 11.81 14.17 -3.62
N PRO A 74 12.17 15.34 -4.16
CA PRO A 74 11.19 16.33 -4.58
C PRO A 74 10.17 15.71 -5.54
N MET A 75 8.91 16.08 -5.36
CA MET A 75 7.81 15.54 -6.17
C MET A 75 7.93 16.01 -7.62
N ASP A 76 7.68 15.07 -8.53
CA ASP A 76 7.64 15.30 -9.98
C ASP A 76 6.30 14.80 -10.51
N TYR A 77 5.38 15.73 -10.74
CA TYR A 77 4.01 15.44 -11.16
C TYR A 77 3.93 14.85 -12.58
N HIS A 78 4.96 15.05 -13.42
CA HIS A 78 5.00 14.49 -14.76
C HIS A 78 5.25 12.97 -14.77
N LYS A 79 5.79 12.41 -13.69
CA LYS A 79 6.08 10.97 -13.58
C LYS A 79 4.88 10.11 -13.14
N GLY A 80 3.71 10.71 -12.90
CA GLY A 80 2.54 9.98 -12.40
C GLY A 80 2.67 9.55 -10.93
N ASP A 81 1.71 8.77 -10.42
CA ASP A 81 1.69 8.28 -9.04
C ASP A 81 1.79 9.39 -7.95
N VAL A 82 1.19 10.55 -8.22
CA VAL A 82 1.29 11.76 -7.38
C VAL A 82 0.87 11.50 -5.92
N LYS A 83 -0.17 10.68 -5.71
CA LYS A 83 -0.63 10.32 -4.35
C LYS A 83 0.45 9.61 -3.55
N SER A 84 1.13 8.63 -4.14
CA SER A 84 2.19 7.90 -3.44
C SER A 84 3.43 8.75 -3.24
N GLN A 85 3.75 9.65 -4.19
CA GLN A 85 4.84 10.63 -4.03
C GLN A 85 4.59 11.56 -2.83
N ILE A 86 3.41 12.17 -2.74
CA ILE A 86 3.03 13.02 -1.60
C ILE A 86 3.04 12.23 -0.29
N ALA A 87 2.43 11.04 -0.30
CA ALA A 87 2.35 10.20 0.90
C ALA A 87 3.74 9.76 1.40
N SER A 88 4.71 9.57 0.49
CA SER A 88 6.10 9.27 0.85
C SER A 88 6.72 10.42 1.63
N VAL A 89 6.53 11.67 1.22
CA VAL A 89 7.09 12.85 1.90
C VAL A 89 6.39 13.08 3.24
N VAL A 90 5.06 13.17 3.22
CA VAL A 90 4.24 13.53 4.39
C VAL A 90 4.36 12.50 5.53
N ARG A 91 4.48 11.20 5.21
CA ARG A 91 4.64 10.15 6.24
C ARG A 91 6.04 10.09 6.85
N HIS A 92 7.06 10.59 6.16
CA HIS A 92 8.44 10.50 6.63
C HIS A 92 8.90 11.77 7.34
N LEU A 93 8.41 12.96 6.96
CA LEU A 93 8.82 14.21 7.61
C LEU A 93 8.71 14.17 9.16
N PRO A 94 7.60 13.69 9.76
CA PRO A 94 7.47 13.65 11.23
C PRO A 94 8.44 12.68 11.92
N LYS A 95 9.04 11.73 11.19
CA LYS A 95 10.02 10.77 11.75
C LYS A 95 11.40 11.38 11.95
N TYR A 96 11.74 12.43 11.21
CA TYR A 96 13.07 13.04 11.19
C TYR A 96 13.08 14.51 11.64
N TYR A 97 11.93 15.19 11.56
CA TYR A 97 11.81 16.60 11.88
C TYR A 97 10.59 16.85 12.76
N SER A 98 10.79 17.65 13.80
CA SER A 98 9.72 18.22 14.61
C SER A 98 9.36 19.60 14.07
N PHE A 99 8.07 19.87 13.96
CA PHE A 99 7.53 21.16 13.55
C PHE A 99 6.40 21.55 14.51
N SER A 100 6.34 22.83 14.86
CA SER A 100 5.39 23.32 15.89
C SER A 100 4.30 24.20 15.30
N THR A 101 4.40 24.55 14.01
CA THR A 101 3.46 25.43 13.31
C THR A 101 3.25 24.97 11.88
N MET A 102 2.11 25.36 11.29
CA MET A 102 1.85 25.10 9.87
C MET A 102 2.91 25.75 8.96
N GLY A 103 3.43 26.92 9.33
CA GLY A 103 4.51 27.59 8.60
C GLY A 103 5.82 26.78 8.57
N SER A 104 6.22 26.22 9.72
CA SER A 104 7.42 25.36 9.80
C SER A 104 7.24 24.04 9.05
N TYR A 105 6.03 23.49 9.06
CA TYR A 105 5.69 22.32 8.25
C TYR A 105 5.73 22.62 6.75
N ASN A 106 5.14 23.72 6.31
CA ASN A 106 5.17 24.15 4.91
C ASN A 106 6.57 24.49 4.42
N ALA A 107 7.44 25.06 5.27
CA ALA A 107 8.83 25.31 4.91
C ALA A 107 9.56 24.01 4.53
N LEU A 108 9.29 22.90 5.24
CA LEU A 108 9.83 21.58 4.90
C LEU A 108 9.19 21.00 3.64
N LEU A 109 7.87 21.11 3.49
CA LEU A 109 7.16 20.62 2.29
C LEU A 109 7.61 21.33 1.01
N TYR A 110 7.97 22.61 1.09
CA TYR A 110 8.43 23.40 -0.05
C TYR A 110 9.70 22.81 -0.67
N LEU A 111 10.58 22.20 0.13
CA LEU A 111 11.77 21.48 -0.36
C LEU A 111 11.42 20.28 -1.26
N PHE A 112 10.16 19.84 -1.20
CA PHE A 112 9.65 18.71 -1.96
C PHE A 112 8.62 19.10 -3.02
N ASN A 113 8.48 20.40 -3.34
CA ASN A 113 7.46 20.94 -4.23
C ASN A 113 6.01 20.67 -3.75
N ILE A 114 5.81 20.62 -2.44
CA ILE A 114 4.49 20.42 -1.82
C ILE A 114 4.15 21.66 -0.98
N THR A 115 2.88 22.03 -0.95
CA THR A 115 2.35 23.04 -0.03
C THR A 115 1.07 22.50 0.58
N ALA A 116 0.89 22.70 1.88
CA ALA A 116 -0.33 22.34 2.58
C ALA A 116 -1.06 23.62 3.01
N GLU A 117 -2.36 23.65 2.80
CA GLU A 117 -3.21 24.78 3.17
C GLU A 117 -4.25 24.32 4.18
N GLU A 118 -4.47 25.13 5.21
CA GLU A 118 -5.53 24.90 6.19
C GLU A 118 -6.85 25.43 5.61
N VAL A 119 -7.77 24.53 5.30
CA VAL A 119 -9.13 24.87 4.89
C VAL A 119 -10.04 24.86 6.12
N LYS A 120 -10.51 26.03 6.53
CA LYS A 120 -11.55 26.17 7.55
C LYS A 120 -12.90 25.85 6.91
N GLY A 121 -13.57 24.82 7.40
CA GLY A 121 -14.94 24.52 6.98
C GLY A 121 -15.89 25.57 7.54
N GLU A 122 -16.81 26.06 6.71
CA GLU A 122 -18.01 26.75 7.19
C GLU A 122 -19.16 25.74 7.22
N LEU A 123 -19.69 25.49 8.41
CA LEU A 123 -20.96 24.80 8.61
C LEU A 123 -21.98 25.89 8.96
N ASN A 124 -22.95 26.12 8.06
CA ASN A 124 -24.01 27.12 8.24
C ASN A 124 -23.51 28.56 8.50
N GLY A 125 -22.47 29.02 7.80
CA GLY A 125 -21.99 30.40 7.91
C GLY A 125 -21.27 30.75 9.21
N GLN A 126 -20.88 29.75 10.01
CA GLN A 126 -19.96 29.91 11.12
C GLN A 126 -18.67 29.13 10.84
N THR A 127 -17.54 29.82 11.03
CA THR A 127 -16.21 29.22 10.95
C THR A 127 -16.06 28.22 12.08
N VAL A 128 -15.91 26.94 11.77
CA VAL A 128 -15.57 25.92 12.77
C VAL A 128 -14.07 25.70 12.71
N SER A 129 -13.38 25.96 13.83
CA SER A 129 -11.95 25.64 14.03
C SER A 129 -11.76 24.23 14.54
#